data_AF-A0A090X1Q2-F1
#
_entry.id   AF-A0A090X1Q2-F1
#
_cell.length_a   1.000
_cell.length_b   1.000
_cell.length_c   1.000
_cell.angle_alpha   90.00
_cell.angle_beta   90.00
_cell.angle_gamma   90.00
#
_symmetry.space_group_name_H-M   'P 1'
#
loop_
_entity.id
_entity.type
_entity.pdbx_description
1 polymer ?
#
loop_
_entity_poly.entity_id
_entity_poly.type
_entity_poly.pdbx_seq_one_letter_code
_entity_poly.pdbx_strand_id
1 'polypeptide(L)'
;MAGIYTLGASEGTQVTHNVINNVHAYSYGGWGMYADEGSSGITFKNNLVYNTKTGGFQQNYGKNNTVENNILAFAKKYQLQCTISEDHKSFTFTNNIIIFKEGLVAKGAWDHVNASMDYNIYWNINGGDYNFNNHNFKGWKKLGFDKNSHISNPFFKDAESFNFNFKRNTTYKKINFKPFNYSEAGVYGSNDWIEKSKLPQSITKAFDAAVEKNMKMKIKR
;
A
#
# COMPACT_ATOMS: atom_id res chain seq x y z
N MET A 1 5.27 12.90 5.15
CA MET A 1 3.92 13.13 4.59
C MET A 1 3.51 11.99 3.68
N ALA A 2 2.22 11.86 3.41
CA ALA A 2 1.56 10.78 2.68
C ALA A 2 0.66 11.33 1.56
N GLY A 3 0.22 10.47 0.63
CA GLY A 3 -0.73 10.85 -0.42
C GLY A 3 -2.13 11.14 0.15
N ILE A 4 -2.65 10.24 0.98
CA ILE A 4 -3.82 10.47 1.83
C ILE A 4 -3.38 10.33 3.28
N TYR A 5 -3.71 11.34 4.09
CA TYR A 5 -3.39 11.44 5.50
C TYR A 5 -4.68 11.65 6.29
N THR A 6 -4.88 10.85 7.33
CA THR A 6 -5.99 11.00 8.28
C THR A 6 -5.46 11.16 9.68
N LEU A 7 -6.25 11.78 10.57
CA LEU A 7 -5.86 12.12 11.92
C LEU A 7 -7.07 12.04 12.85
N GLY A 8 -6.92 11.45 14.03
CA GLY A 8 -7.95 11.41 15.07
C GLY A 8 -9.14 10.49 14.78
N ALA A 9 -10.01 10.32 15.79
CA ALA A 9 -11.23 9.53 15.67
C ALA A 9 -12.12 10.07 14.54
N SER A 10 -12.43 9.22 13.57
CA SER A 10 -13.07 9.60 12.30
C SER A 10 -14.00 8.48 11.81
N GLU A 11 -14.77 7.91 12.74
CA GLU A 11 -15.60 6.73 12.51
C GLU A 11 -16.56 6.94 11.32
N GLY A 12 -16.63 5.95 10.44
CA GLY A 12 -17.49 6.00 9.25
C GLY A 12 -16.84 6.70 8.04
N THR A 13 -15.64 7.28 8.19
CA THR A 13 -14.87 7.81 7.06
C THR A 13 -14.53 6.71 6.07
N GLN A 14 -14.70 7.01 4.79
CA GLN A 14 -14.41 6.11 3.68
C GLN A 14 -13.36 6.71 2.76
N VAL A 15 -12.16 6.12 2.75
CA VAL A 15 -11.10 6.40 1.79
C VAL A 15 -11.19 5.33 0.71
N THR A 16 -11.93 5.61 -0.36
CA THR A 16 -12.21 4.58 -1.38
C THR A 16 -12.03 5.03 -2.81
N HIS A 17 -11.71 4.08 -3.69
CA HIS A 17 -11.60 4.28 -5.14
C HIS A 17 -10.56 5.34 -5.55
N ASN A 18 -9.49 5.49 -4.77
CA ASN A 18 -8.42 6.43 -5.07
C ASN A 18 -7.30 5.77 -5.89
N VAL A 19 -6.61 6.59 -6.70
CA VAL A 19 -5.31 6.27 -7.31
C VAL A 19 -4.25 7.18 -6.71
N ILE A 20 -3.37 6.62 -5.89
CA ILE A 20 -2.30 7.34 -5.18
C ILE A 20 -0.96 6.86 -5.70
N ASN A 21 -0.17 7.75 -6.30
CA ASN A 21 1.12 7.34 -6.86
C ASN A 21 2.22 8.37 -6.73
N ASN A 22 3.46 7.89 -6.93
CA ASN A 22 4.67 8.71 -6.95
C ASN A 22 4.82 9.55 -5.67
N VAL A 23 4.54 8.94 -4.50
CA VAL A 23 4.66 9.61 -3.21
C VAL A 23 6.05 9.42 -2.65
N HIS A 24 6.81 10.51 -2.52
CA HIS A 24 8.16 10.49 -1.99
C HIS A 24 8.38 11.54 -0.91
N ALA A 25 9.37 11.30 -0.05
CA ALA A 25 9.83 12.25 0.95
C ALA A 25 11.36 12.26 0.97
N TYR A 26 11.99 13.40 1.22
CA TYR A 26 13.45 13.50 1.26
C TYR A 26 14.06 12.57 2.32
N SER A 27 13.63 12.69 3.58
CA SER A 27 14.09 11.85 4.69
C SER A 27 13.01 10.84 5.10
N TYR A 28 11.97 11.31 5.79
CA TYR A 28 10.99 10.51 6.50
C TYR A 28 9.60 10.51 5.85
N GLY A 29 8.99 9.31 5.79
CA GLY A 29 7.68 9.10 5.20
C GLY A 29 7.70 8.83 3.71
N GLY A 30 6.69 9.33 3.00
CA GLY A 30 6.40 8.97 1.61
C GLY A 30 5.48 7.74 1.51
N TRP A 31 4.40 7.74 2.30
CA TRP A 31 3.37 6.70 2.32
C TRP A 31 2.24 6.99 1.35
N GLY A 32 1.59 5.95 0.85
CA GLY A 32 0.37 6.11 0.07
C GLY A 32 -0.80 6.58 0.94
N MET A 33 -1.32 5.66 1.77
CA MET A 33 -2.36 5.93 2.75
C MET A 33 -1.78 5.88 4.16
N TYR A 34 -2.01 6.92 4.94
CA TYR A 34 -1.48 7.05 6.29
C TYR A 34 -2.59 7.37 7.28
N ALA A 35 -2.97 6.37 8.08
CA ALA A 35 -3.78 6.52 9.27
C ALA A 35 -2.88 6.96 10.44
N ASP A 36 -2.82 8.27 10.69
CA ASP A 36 -1.97 8.88 11.72
C ASP A 36 -2.76 9.24 12.99
N GLU A 37 -2.00 9.60 14.02
CA GLU A 37 -2.39 9.82 15.43
C GLU A 37 -3.88 9.68 15.74
N GLY A 38 -4.29 8.47 16.12
CA GLY A 38 -5.64 8.20 16.62
C GLY A 38 -6.70 8.00 15.54
N SER A 39 -6.31 7.95 14.25
CA SER A 39 -7.19 7.57 13.14
C SER A 39 -7.99 6.31 13.48
N SER A 40 -9.31 6.45 13.65
CA SER A 40 -10.15 5.36 14.16
C SER A 40 -11.45 5.20 13.38
N GLY A 41 -11.84 3.94 13.17
CA GLY A 41 -13.07 3.56 12.47
C GLY A 41 -13.13 3.96 10.98
N ILE A 42 -11.97 4.12 10.34
CA ILE A 42 -11.85 4.50 8.93
C ILE A 42 -11.79 3.24 8.05
N THR A 43 -12.50 3.26 6.94
CA THR A 43 -12.42 2.22 5.90
C THR A 43 -11.58 2.70 4.72
N PHE A 44 -10.45 2.03 4.46
CA PHE A 44 -9.61 2.18 3.29
C PHE A 44 -9.89 1.03 2.31
N LYS A 45 -10.64 1.30 1.24
CA LYS A 45 -11.14 0.25 0.36
C LYS A 45 -11.05 0.55 -1.13
N ASN A 46 -10.71 -0.44 -1.95
CA ASN A 46 -10.67 -0.31 -3.41
C ASN A 46 -9.71 0.81 -3.87
N ASN A 47 -8.60 1.01 -3.18
CA ASN A 47 -7.59 1.98 -3.59
C ASN A 47 -6.47 1.29 -4.36
N LEU A 48 -5.98 1.96 -5.39
CA LEU A 48 -4.74 1.63 -6.07
C LEU A 48 -3.64 2.57 -5.57
N VAL A 49 -2.62 2.01 -4.93
CA VAL A 49 -1.49 2.77 -4.39
C VAL A 49 -0.21 2.23 -5.01
N TYR A 50 0.60 3.07 -5.64
CA TYR A 50 1.86 2.59 -6.22
C TYR A 50 3.03 3.57 -6.21
N ASN A 51 4.25 3.03 -6.35
CA ASN A 51 5.49 3.81 -6.47
C ASN A 51 5.70 4.81 -5.32
N THR A 52 5.49 4.35 -4.08
CA THR A 52 5.72 5.15 -2.88
C THR A 52 7.14 4.91 -2.35
N LYS A 53 7.70 5.85 -1.58
CA LYS A 53 8.99 5.63 -0.91
C LYS A 53 8.86 4.55 0.15
N THR A 54 7.82 4.66 0.97
CA THR A 54 7.71 4.02 2.26
C THR A 54 6.26 3.61 2.43
N GLY A 55 5.88 2.36 2.14
CA GLY A 55 4.54 1.83 2.40
C GLY A 55 3.45 2.25 1.42
N GLY A 56 2.58 1.31 1.08
CA GLY A 56 1.26 1.58 0.49
C GLY A 56 0.22 1.94 1.56
N PHE A 57 0.33 1.34 2.74
CA PHE A 57 -0.46 1.66 3.92
C PHE A 57 0.44 1.78 5.16
N GLN A 58 0.11 2.73 6.03
CA GLN A 58 0.76 2.99 7.31
C GLN A 58 -0.26 3.26 8.40
N GLN A 59 -0.05 2.62 9.55
CA GLN A 59 -0.75 2.91 10.80
C GLN A 59 0.22 3.54 11.82
N ASN A 60 -0.19 4.65 12.45
CA ASN A 60 0.48 5.23 13.61
C ASN A 60 -0.55 5.71 14.63
N TYR A 61 -0.74 4.92 15.71
CA TYR A 61 -1.88 5.01 16.64
C TYR A 61 -3.24 4.90 15.94
N GLY A 62 -4.26 4.45 16.65
CA GLY A 62 -5.63 4.39 16.14
C GLY A 62 -6.29 3.05 16.36
N LYS A 63 -7.60 3.00 16.07
CA LYS A 63 -8.46 1.91 16.50
C LYS A 63 -9.43 1.48 15.42
N ASN A 64 -9.59 0.17 15.27
CA ASN A 64 -10.61 -0.45 14.41
C ASN A 64 -10.68 0.08 12.97
N ASN A 65 -9.55 0.46 12.36
CA ASN A 65 -9.53 0.76 10.93
C ASN A 65 -9.70 -0.51 10.11
N THR A 66 -10.28 -0.40 8.92
CA THR A 66 -10.42 -1.51 7.96
C THR A 66 -9.68 -1.15 6.69
N VAL A 67 -8.75 -2.00 6.28
CA VAL A 67 -7.97 -1.85 5.05
C VAL A 67 -8.25 -3.06 4.20
N GLU A 68 -9.11 -2.90 3.20
CA GLU A 68 -9.59 -4.03 2.42
C GLU A 68 -9.62 -3.81 0.91
N ASN A 69 -9.38 -4.87 0.15
CA ASN A 69 -9.58 -4.85 -1.30
C ASN A 69 -8.74 -3.78 -2.03
N ASN A 70 -7.56 -3.46 -1.52
CA ASN A 70 -6.63 -2.50 -2.12
C ASN A 70 -5.55 -3.23 -2.94
N ILE A 71 -5.00 -2.52 -3.93
CA ILE A 71 -3.78 -2.92 -4.64
C ILE A 71 -2.66 -1.98 -4.17
N LEU A 72 -1.66 -2.54 -3.48
CA LEU A 72 -0.49 -1.81 -2.98
C LEU A 72 0.75 -2.28 -3.73
N ALA A 73 1.38 -1.38 -4.50
CA ALA A 73 2.36 -1.77 -5.49
C ALA A 73 3.67 -0.97 -5.44
N PHE A 74 4.80 -1.67 -5.47
CA PHE A 74 6.12 -1.09 -5.72
C PHE A 74 6.54 0.04 -4.76
N ALA A 75 6.27 -0.11 -3.47
CA ALA A 75 6.92 0.75 -2.48
C ALA A 75 8.41 0.40 -2.38
N LYS A 76 9.28 1.41 -2.24
CA LYS A 76 10.74 1.23 -2.32
C LYS A 76 11.36 0.60 -1.08
N LYS A 77 10.99 1.07 0.12
CA LYS A 77 11.60 0.61 1.38
C LYS A 77 10.88 -0.60 1.97
N TYR A 78 9.57 -0.50 2.10
CA TYR A 78 8.72 -1.57 2.59
C TYR A 78 7.27 -1.34 2.16
N GLN A 79 6.47 -2.39 2.04
CA GLN A 79 5.11 -2.30 1.49
C GLN A 79 4.07 -1.92 2.53
N LEU A 80 4.24 -2.38 3.77
CA LEU A 80 3.36 -2.10 4.89
C LEU A 80 4.17 -1.57 6.07
N GLN A 81 3.59 -0.65 6.83
CA GLN A 81 4.18 -0.20 8.07
C GLN A 81 3.13 -0.03 9.17
N CYS A 82 3.54 -0.33 10.40
CA CYS A 82 2.79 -0.06 11.62
C CYS A 82 3.79 0.43 12.66
N THR A 83 3.62 1.63 13.19
CA THR A 83 4.66 2.24 14.04
C THR A 83 4.44 1.99 15.52
N ILE A 84 3.19 2.03 15.97
CA ILE A 84 2.84 1.92 17.38
C ILE A 84 1.85 0.77 17.57
N SER A 85 2.10 -0.05 18.59
CA SER A 85 1.17 -1.05 19.10
C SER A 85 0.36 -0.47 20.25
N GLU A 86 -0.93 -0.80 20.30
CA GLU A 86 -1.85 -0.42 21.37
C GLU A 86 -2.62 -1.65 21.85
N ASP A 87 -3.20 -1.59 23.05
CA ASP A 87 -3.91 -2.73 23.66
C ASP A 87 -5.18 -3.11 22.88
N HIS A 88 -5.88 -2.09 22.35
CA HIS A 88 -7.04 -2.30 21.48
C HIS A 88 -6.62 -2.71 20.07
N LYS A 89 -7.55 -3.31 19.33
CA LYS A 89 -7.35 -3.64 17.93
C LYS A 89 -7.12 -2.37 17.11
N SER A 90 -5.96 -2.25 16.49
CA SER A 90 -5.60 -1.11 15.65
C SER A 90 -6.32 -1.15 14.30
N PHE A 91 -6.21 -2.28 13.59
CA PHE A 91 -6.83 -2.42 12.27
C PHE A 91 -7.06 -3.88 11.85
N THR A 92 -7.91 -4.03 10.83
CA THR A 92 -8.05 -5.24 10.03
C THR A 92 -7.49 -4.98 8.64
N PHE A 93 -6.62 -5.85 8.15
CA PHE A 93 -6.02 -5.78 6.83
C PHE A 93 -6.32 -7.06 6.05
N THR A 94 -7.26 -6.99 5.10
CA THR A 94 -7.81 -8.19 4.47
C THR A 94 -8.10 -8.04 2.99
N ASN A 95 -8.03 -9.13 2.23
CA ASN A 95 -8.41 -9.14 0.82
C ASN A 95 -7.57 -8.15 0.00
N ASN A 96 -6.31 -7.85 0.37
CA ASN A 96 -5.46 -6.93 -0.37
C ASN A 96 -4.46 -7.67 -1.27
N ILE A 97 -4.01 -7.00 -2.34
CA ILE A 97 -2.93 -7.48 -3.20
C ILE A 97 -1.72 -6.58 -3.01
N ILE A 98 -0.61 -7.16 -2.57
CA ILE A 98 0.67 -6.49 -2.36
C ILE A 98 1.65 -7.02 -3.40
N ILE A 99 2.09 -6.14 -4.30
CA ILE A 99 3.06 -6.46 -5.34
C ILE A 99 4.28 -5.56 -5.21
N PHE A 100 5.48 -6.11 -5.31
CA PHE A 100 6.69 -5.34 -5.10
C PHE A 100 7.86 -5.94 -5.88
N LYS A 101 9.00 -5.24 -5.88
CA LYS A 101 10.22 -5.66 -6.57
C LYS A 101 11.50 -5.44 -5.76
N GLU A 102 11.37 -4.69 -4.66
CA GLU A 102 12.44 -4.31 -3.74
C GLU A 102 11.83 -4.02 -2.37
N GLY A 103 12.69 -3.89 -1.35
CA GLY A 103 12.26 -3.57 0.02
C GLY A 103 11.66 -4.76 0.78
N LEU A 104 11.17 -4.48 1.99
CA LEU A 104 10.55 -5.49 2.86
C LEU A 104 9.05 -5.57 2.59
N VAL A 105 8.40 -6.66 2.99
CA VAL A 105 6.94 -6.73 2.97
C VAL A 105 6.35 -5.84 4.06
N ALA A 106 6.85 -5.99 5.29
CA ALA A 106 6.33 -5.28 6.46
C ALA A 106 7.48 -4.78 7.34
N LYS A 107 7.29 -3.61 7.97
CA LYS A 107 8.23 -3.05 8.96
C LYS A 107 7.50 -2.38 10.12
N GLY A 108 8.03 -2.51 11.34
CA GLY A 108 7.57 -1.76 12.51
C GLY A 108 7.16 -2.65 13.68
N ALA A 109 6.13 -2.26 14.43
CA ALA A 109 5.71 -2.89 15.69
C ALA A 109 4.93 -4.20 15.53
N TRP A 110 5.15 -4.95 14.46
CA TRP A 110 4.33 -6.12 14.08
C TRP A 110 4.36 -7.27 15.08
N ASP A 111 5.42 -7.40 15.86
CA ASP A 111 5.56 -8.43 16.91
C ASP A 111 4.68 -8.16 18.14
N HIS A 112 4.14 -6.93 18.26
CA HIS A 112 3.38 -6.49 19.43
C HIS A 112 2.02 -5.86 19.08
N VAL A 113 1.77 -5.55 17.81
CA VAL A 113 0.53 -4.91 17.38
C VAL A 113 -0.66 -5.85 17.51
N ASN A 114 -1.76 -5.33 18.07
CA ASN A 114 -3.06 -5.96 17.98
C ASN A 114 -3.72 -5.63 16.64
N ALA A 115 -3.45 -6.45 15.61
CA ALA A 115 -4.05 -6.32 14.29
C ALA A 115 -4.57 -7.68 13.79
N SER A 116 -5.54 -7.66 12.89
CA SER A 116 -5.97 -8.85 12.16
C SER A 116 -5.53 -8.74 10.71
N MET A 117 -4.74 -9.69 10.22
CA MET A 117 -4.35 -9.75 8.82
C MET A 117 -4.71 -11.11 8.25
N ASP A 118 -5.46 -11.16 7.16
CA ASP A 118 -5.75 -12.42 6.49
C ASP A 118 -6.21 -12.23 5.04
N TYR A 119 -6.24 -13.31 4.25
CA TYR A 119 -6.69 -13.30 2.86
C TYR A 119 -5.98 -12.23 2.02
N ASN A 120 -4.65 -12.18 2.05
CA ASN A 120 -3.86 -11.27 1.23
C ASN A 120 -3.04 -12.03 0.19
N ILE A 121 -2.70 -11.37 -0.91
CA ILE A 121 -1.74 -11.87 -1.89
C ILE A 121 -0.46 -11.06 -1.78
N TYR A 122 0.68 -11.75 -1.71
CA TYR A 122 2.00 -11.14 -1.77
C TYR A 122 2.73 -11.63 -3.02
N TRP A 123 3.35 -10.72 -3.77
CA TRP A 123 4.10 -11.07 -4.98
C TRP A 123 5.31 -10.17 -5.18
N ASN A 124 6.51 -10.73 -5.09
CA ASN A 124 7.73 -10.09 -5.54
C ASN A 124 7.99 -10.45 -7.01
N ILE A 125 7.95 -9.47 -7.91
CA ILE A 125 8.11 -9.70 -9.36
C ILE A 125 9.54 -10.14 -9.73
N ASN A 126 10.54 -9.79 -8.91
CA ASN A 126 11.92 -10.20 -9.12
C ASN A 126 12.22 -11.58 -8.50
N GLY A 127 11.21 -12.22 -7.90
CA GLY A 127 11.42 -13.36 -7.01
C GLY A 127 12.17 -12.95 -5.73
N GLY A 128 12.60 -13.92 -4.95
CA GLY A 128 13.43 -13.70 -3.77
C GLY A 128 12.68 -13.61 -2.44
N ASP A 129 13.33 -12.96 -1.47
CA ASP A 129 12.97 -13.04 -0.07
C ASP A 129 11.75 -12.20 0.30
N TYR A 130 10.88 -12.78 1.12
CA TYR A 130 9.72 -12.13 1.71
C TYR A 130 9.99 -11.87 3.18
N ASN A 131 10.49 -10.68 3.48
CA ASN A 131 10.77 -10.25 4.84
C ASN A 131 9.56 -9.51 5.43
N PHE A 132 8.91 -10.16 6.39
CA PHE A 132 7.83 -9.63 7.20
C PHE A 132 8.37 -9.25 8.58
N ASN A 133 8.97 -8.06 8.69
CA ASN A 133 9.54 -7.56 9.94
C ASN A 133 10.55 -8.53 10.61
N ASN A 134 11.55 -8.97 9.86
CA ASN A 134 12.56 -9.99 10.21
C ASN A 134 12.04 -11.44 10.29
N HIS A 135 10.77 -11.67 9.95
CA HIS A 135 10.24 -13.02 9.77
C HIS A 135 10.16 -13.39 8.29
N ASN A 136 10.30 -14.67 7.99
CA ASN A 136 9.83 -15.21 6.72
C ASN A 136 8.32 -15.48 6.78
N PHE A 137 7.70 -15.82 5.65
CA PHE A 137 6.25 -16.03 5.59
C PHE A 137 5.72 -17.12 6.55
N LYS A 138 6.50 -18.19 6.78
CA LYS A 138 6.13 -19.24 7.74
C LYS A 138 6.14 -18.72 9.17
N GLY A 139 7.16 -17.94 9.54
CA GLY A 139 7.24 -17.26 10.84
C GLY A 139 6.09 -16.26 11.02
N TRP A 140 5.81 -15.47 9.99
CA TRP A 140 4.68 -14.54 9.95
C TRP A 140 3.34 -15.23 10.24
N LYS A 141 3.09 -16.39 9.62
CA LYS A 141 1.89 -17.20 9.91
C LYS A 141 1.84 -17.74 11.34
N LYS A 142 2.99 -18.06 11.94
CA LYS A 142 3.06 -18.51 13.34
C LYS A 142 2.73 -17.40 14.34
N LEU A 143 2.98 -16.14 13.99
CA LEU A 143 2.52 -14.98 14.78
C LEU A 143 1.00 -14.80 14.74
N GLY A 144 0.29 -15.55 13.89
CA GLY A 144 -1.17 -15.52 13.78
C GLY A 144 -1.69 -14.70 12.60
N PHE A 145 -0.82 -14.00 11.88
CA PHE A 145 -1.17 -13.24 10.67
C PHE A 145 -1.30 -14.14 9.44
N ASP A 146 -2.12 -13.72 8.48
CA ASP A 146 -2.08 -14.18 7.09
C ASP A 146 -2.23 -15.71 6.92
N LYS A 147 -3.00 -16.35 7.79
CA LYS A 147 -3.22 -17.80 7.80
C LYS A 147 -3.71 -18.31 6.45
N ASN A 148 -4.67 -17.62 5.84
CA ASN A 148 -5.28 -17.90 4.55
C ASN A 148 -4.70 -17.06 3.40
N SER A 149 -3.61 -16.34 3.63
CA SER A 149 -2.91 -15.56 2.60
C SER A 149 -1.93 -16.41 1.81
N HIS A 150 -1.57 -15.92 0.62
CA HIS A 150 -0.74 -16.65 -0.33
C HIS A 150 0.36 -15.79 -0.94
N ILE A 151 1.54 -16.37 -1.13
CA ILE A 151 2.55 -15.83 -2.04
C ILE A 151 2.25 -16.41 -3.43
N SER A 152 1.80 -15.56 -4.36
CA SER A 152 1.42 -16.02 -5.70
C SER A 152 1.29 -14.87 -6.67
N ASN A 153 1.56 -15.13 -7.96
CA ASN A 153 1.37 -14.15 -9.00
C ASN A 153 -0.12 -13.76 -9.13
N PRO A 154 -0.49 -12.47 -8.99
CA PRO A 154 -1.87 -12.01 -9.12
C PRO A 154 -2.39 -12.04 -10.57
N PHE A 155 -1.53 -12.28 -11.56
CA PHE A 155 -1.80 -12.27 -13.00
C PHE A 155 -2.28 -10.92 -13.52
N PHE A 156 -1.61 -9.83 -13.13
CA PHE A 156 -1.82 -8.52 -13.75
C PHE A 156 -1.41 -8.52 -15.24
N LYS A 157 -2.02 -7.63 -16.03
CA LYS A 157 -1.76 -7.47 -17.47
C LYS A 157 -0.32 -7.03 -17.71
N ASP A 158 0.10 -5.98 -17.01
CA ASP A 158 1.47 -5.47 -17.04
C ASP A 158 1.71 -4.57 -15.82
N ALA A 159 2.08 -5.17 -14.68
CA ALA A 159 2.23 -4.42 -13.45
C ALA A 159 3.41 -3.43 -13.48
N GLU A 160 4.48 -3.73 -14.21
CA GLU A 160 5.65 -2.84 -14.30
C GLU A 160 5.35 -1.55 -15.06
N SER A 161 4.43 -1.62 -16.03
CA SER A 161 3.85 -0.44 -16.70
C SER A 161 2.60 0.11 -15.98
N PHE A 162 2.40 -0.25 -14.71
CA PHE A 162 1.26 0.16 -13.86
C PHE A 162 -0.14 -0.22 -14.38
N ASN A 163 -0.21 -1.27 -15.21
CA ASN A 163 -1.47 -1.87 -15.65
C ASN A 163 -1.87 -3.04 -14.75
N PHE A 164 -2.63 -2.70 -13.70
CA PHE A 164 -3.14 -3.64 -12.70
C PHE A 164 -4.48 -4.29 -13.07
N ASN A 165 -4.85 -4.28 -14.36
CA ASN A 165 -5.96 -5.12 -14.81
C ASN A 165 -5.55 -6.59 -14.77
N PHE A 166 -6.49 -7.50 -14.54
CA PHE A 166 -6.18 -8.93 -14.46
C PHE A 166 -6.24 -9.62 -15.82
N LYS A 167 -5.28 -10.51 -16.10
CA LYS A 167 -5.33 -11.49 -17.20
C LYS A 167 -6.21 -12.69 -16.87
N ARG A 168 -6.27 -13.07 -15.58
CA ARG A 168 -6.98 -14.26 -15.08
C ARG A 168 -7.52 -13.98 -13.68
N ASN A 169 -8.57 -14.70 -13.31
CA ASN A 169 -9.25 -14.50 -12.01
C ASN A 169 -8.92 -15.56 -10.94
N THR A 170 -8.06 -16.52 -11.27
CA THR A 170 -7.80 -17.69 -10.42
C THR A 170 -7.12 -17.34 -9.09
N THR A 171 -6.23 -16.35 -9.07
CA THR A 171 -5.49 -16.00 -7.84
C THR A 171 -6.31 -15.10 -6.93
N TYR A 172 -6.79 -13.96 -7.45
CA TYR A 172 -7.46 -12.96 -6.61
C TYR A 172 -8.78 -13.47 -6.01
N LYS A 173 -9.46 -14.42 -6.68
CA LYS A 173 -10.67 -15.06 -6.13
C LYS A 173 -10.40 -15.85 -4.84
N LYS A 174 -9.20 -16.40 -4.64
CA LYS A 174 -8.85 -17.17 -3.42
C LYS A 174 -8.92 -16.32 -2.17
N ILE A 175 -8.72 -15.01 -2.34
CA ILE A 175 -8.77 -14.04 -1.26
C ILE A 175 -10.03 -13.17 -1.35
N ASN A 176 -11.08 -13.59 -2.06
CA ASN A 176 -12.32 -12.81 -2.24
C ASN A 176 -12.11 -11.37 -2.72
N PHE A 177 -10.99 -11.08 -3.39
CA PHE A 177 -10.72 -9.76 -3.95
C PHE A 177 -11.73 -9.48 -5.07
N LYS A 178 -12.31 -8.28 -5.03
CA LYS A 178 -13.26 -7.76 -6.03
C LYS A 178 -12.52 -6.74 -6.90
N PRO A 179 -12.23 -7.06 -8.18
CA PRO A 179 -11.68 -6.07 -9.10
C PRO A 179 -12.52 -4.79 -9.12
N PHE A 180 -11.86 -3.64 -9.11
CA PHE A 180 -12.46 -2.33 -9.19
C PHE A 180 -11.82 -1.54 -10.34
N ASN A 181 -12.60 -0.62 -10.93
CA ASN A 181 -12.12 0.19 -12.03
C ASN A 181 -11.40 1.44 -11.53
N TYR A 182 -10.07 1.37 -11.42
CA TYR A 182 -9.28 2.51 -10.98
C TYR A 182 -9.13 3.61 -12.03
N SER A 183 -9.54 3.41 -13.29
CA SER A 183 -9.51 4.48 -14.30
C SER A 183 -10.64 5.50 -14.14
N GLU A 184 -11.61 5.25 -13.26
CA GLU A 184 -12.64 6.21 -12.88
C GLU A 184 -12.13 7.28 -11.90
N ALA A 185 -10.97 7.06 -11.27
CA ALA A 185 -10.37 8.03 -10.39
C ALA A 185 -9.68 9.16 -11.18
N GLY A 186 -9.75 10.38 -10.64
CA GLY A 186 -9.06 11.55 -11.19
C GLY A 186 -10.02 12.61 -11.71
N VAL A 187 -9.53 13.43 -12.64
CA VAL A 187 -10.29 14.53 -13.23
C VAL A 187 -11.22 14.00 -14.32
N TYR A 188 -12.50 14.35 -14.25
CA TYR A 188 -13.54 14.00 -15.21
C TYR A 188 -14.07 15.24 -15.93
N GLY A 189 -14.72 15.06 -17.08
CA GLY A 189 -15.31 16.15 -17.87
C GLY A 189 -14.82 16.14 -19.31
N SER A 190 -14.65 17.34 -19.88
CA SER A 190 -14.16 17.47 -21.26
C SER A 190 -12.70 17.02 -21.40
N ASN A 191 -12.33 16.59 -22.60
CA ASN A 191 -10.95 16.21 -22.91
C ASN A 191 -9.97 17.33 -22.59
N ASP A 192 -10.31 18.59 -22.90
CA ASP A 192 -9.47 19.75 -22.59
C ASP A 192 -9.21 19.92 -21.08
N TRP A 193 -10.19 19.59 -20.24
CA TRP A 193 -10.05 19.65 -18.78
C TRP A 193 -9.17 18.51 -18.26
N ILE A 194 -9.35 17.31 -18.81
CA ILE A 194 -8.53 16.14 -18.50
C ILE A 194 -7.07 16.39 -18.89
N GLU A 195 -6.81 16.94 -20.09
CA GLU A 195 -5.44 17.25 -20.53
C GLU A 195 -4.73 18.26 -19.60
N LYS A 196 -5.45 19.26 -19.08
CA LYS A 196 -4.89 20.24 -18.13
C LYS A 196 -4.45 19.62 -16.79
N SER A 197 -4.99 18.47 -16.42
CA SER A 197 -4.60 17.77 -15.20
C SER A 197 -3.25 17.04 -15.30
N LYS A 198 -2.75 16.84 -16.53
CA LYS A 198 -1.51 16.09 -16.76
C LYS A 198 -0.29 16.96 -16.51
N LEU A 199 0.63 16.46 -15.70
CA LEU A 199 1.92 17.10 -15.50
C LEU A 199 2.78 16.98 -16.77
N PRO A 200 3.52 18.04 -17.15
CA PRO A 200 4.49 17.96 -18.24
C PRO A 200 5.54 16.89 -18.01
N GLN A 201 6.00 16.24 -19.07
CA GLN A 201 7.01 15.17 -18.97
C GLN A 201 8.33 15.65 -18.33
N SER A 202 8.66 16.94 -18.46
CA SER A 202 9.82 17.54 -17.81
C SER A 202 9.71 17.49 -16.28
N ILE A 203 8.52 17.73 -15.73
CA ILE A 203 8.26 17.69 -14.29
C ILE A 203 8.34 16.26 -13.75
N THR A 204 7.72 15.30 -14.44
CA THR A 204 7.75 13.89 -14.00
C THR A 204 9.16 13.30 -14.07
N LYS A 205 9.92 13.58 -15.14
CA LYS A 205 11.34 13.20 -15.24
C LYS A 205 12.21 13.83 -14.16
N ALA A 206 12.01 15.12 -13.87
CA ALA A 206 12.74 15.81 -12.81
C ALA A 206 12.44 15.20 -11.42
N PHE A 207 11.17 14.85 -11.17
CA PHE A 207 10.76 14.14 -9.96
C PHE A 207 11.47 12.79 -9.84
N ASP A 208 11.44 11.96 -10.88
CA ASP A 208 12.05 10.62 -10.87
C ASP A 208 13.57 10.70 -10.62
N ALA A 209 14.26 11.65 -11.26
CA ALA A 209 15.69 11.90 -11.04
C ALA A 209 15.98 12.33 -9.59
N ALA A 210 15.14 13.19 -9.00
CA ALA A 210 15.27 13.60 -7.60
C ALA A 210 15.05 12.43 -6.64
N VAL A 211 14.06 11.57 -6.90
CA VAL A 211 13.80 10.36 -6.13
C VAL A 211 15.00 9.41 -6.19
N GLU A 212 15.54 9.15 -7.38
CA GLU A 212 16.70 8.26 -7.55
C GLU A 212 17.92 8.79 -6.78
N LYS A 213 18.21 10.08 -6.91
CA LYS A 213 19.29 10.75 -6.18
C LYS A 213 19.10 10.60 -4.67
N ASN A 214 17.90 10.89 -4.16
CA ASN A 214 17.58 10.82 -2.73
C ASN A 214 17.67 9.39 -2.17
N MET A 215 17.31 8.38 -2.96
CA MET A 215 17.39 6.98 -2.54
C MET A 215 18.82 6.45 -2.48
N LYS A 216 19.75 7.01 -3.28
CA LYS A 216 21.19 6.69 -3.24
C LYS A 216 21.90 7.35 -2.06
N MET A 217 21.43 8.52 -1.63
CA MET A 217 21.94 9.18 -0.44
C MET A 217 21.56 8.37 0.81
N LYS A 218 22.53 7.97 1.64
CA LYS A 218 22.30 7.32 2.94
C LYS A 218 21.77 8.33 3.96
N ILE A 219 20.61 8.92 3.68
CA ILE A 219 19.97 9.92 4.54
C ILE A 219 19.45 9.19 5.78
N LYS A 220 20.07 9.47 6.93
CA LYS A 220 19.55 9.04 8.23
C LYS A 220 18.24 9.79 8.52
N ARG A 221 17.30 9.11 9.14
CA ARG A 221 16.08 9.71 9.69
C ARG A 221 16.44 10.64 10.84
#